data_AF-A0A200QAI6-F1
#
_entry.id   AF-A0A200QAI6-F1
#
_cell.length_a   1.000
_cell.length_b   1.000
_cell.length_c   1.000
_cell.angle_alpha   90.00
_cell.angle_beta   90.00
_cell.angle_gamma   90.00
#
_symmetry.space_group_name_H-M   'P 1'
#
loop_
_entity.id
_entity.type
_entity.pdbx_description
1 polymer ?
#
loop_
_entity_poly.entity_id
_entity_poly.type
_entity_poly.pdbx_seq_one_letter_code
_entity_poly.pdbx_strand_id
1 'polypeptide(L)'
;MSMTKKKITLKSSENGIFDVNEAVALKSQTIKHMIEDGCADDGIPLPNVTSNILAKVIEYCKKHVETSSNEEDEDLKAWDAELSTSVKGHCSI
;
A
#
# COMPACT_ATOMS: atom_id res chain seq x y z
N MET A 1 -16.45 17.34 2.53
CA MET A 1 -16.35 16.44 1.37
C MET A 1 -16.36 15.02 1.89
N SER A 2 -17.34 14.21 1.49
CA SER A 2 -17.55 12.86 1.99
C SER A 2 -16.40 11.95 1.51
N MET A 3 -15.45 11.62 2.40
CA MET A 3 -14.46 10.56 2.15
C MET A 3 -15.20 9.23 2.08
N THR A 4 -15.54 8.78 0.87
CA THR A 4 -15.87 7.39 0.63
C THR A 4 -14.66 6.56 1.03
N LYS A 5 -14.77 5.78 2.11
CA LYS A 5 -13.73 4.86 2.60
C LYS A 5 -13.61 3.69 1.61
N LYS A 6 -13.08 3.97 0.41
CA LYS A 6 -12.64 2.92 -0.51
C LYS A 6 -11.49 2.20 0.17
N LYS A 7 -11.50 0.88 0.10
CA LYS A 7 -10.45 0.05 0.67
C LYS A 7 -9.79 -0.73 -0.45
N ILE A 8 -8.49 -0.82 -0.37
CA ILE A 8 -7.65 -1.48 -1.35
C ILE A 8 -7.13 -2.76 -0.70
N THR A 9 -7.25 -3.85 -1.44
CA THR A 9 -6.73 -5.14 -1.00
C THR A 9 -5.27 -5.26 -1.42
N LEU A 10 -4.39 -5.51 -0.47
CA LEU A 10 -2.97 -5.78 -0.69
C LEU A 10 -2.70 -7.25 -0.36
N LYS A 11 -2.06 -7.99 -1.28
CA LYS A 11 -1.68 -9.39 -1.07
C LYS A 11 -0.18 -9.45 -0.74
N SER A 12 0.21 -9.97 0.41
CA SER A 12 1.61 -10.17 0.79
C SER A 12 2.23 -11.34 0.02
N SER A 13 3.56 -11.45 0.08
CA SER A 13 4.33 -12.56 -0.50
C SER A 13 3.96 -13.91 0.11
N GLU A 14 3.42 -13.90 1.32
CA GLU A 14 2.99 -15.08 2.07
C GLU A 14 1.52 -15.44 1.78
N ASN A 15 0.93 -14.89 0.71
CA ASN A 15 -0.48 -15.05 0.37
C ASN A 15 -1.43 -14.47 1.45
N GLY A 16 -0.91 -13.60 2.32
CA GLY A 16 -1.70 -12.89 3.32
C GLY A 16 -2.44 -11.73 2.67
N ILE A 17 -3.75 -11.62 2.93
CA ILE A 17 -4.60 -10.59 2.33
C ILE A 17 -4.86 -9.50 3.37
N PHE A 18 -4.57 -8.26 3.01
CA PHE A 18 -4.66 -7.10 3.90
C PHE A 18 -5.54 -6.01 3.29
N ASP A 19 -6.50 -5.54 4.07
CA ASP A 19 -7.47 -4.56 3.63
C ASP A 19 -7.10 -3.19 4.21
N VAL A 20 -6.64 -2.29 3.33
CA VAL A 20 -6.12 -0.97 3.72
C VAL A 20 -7.00 0.13 3.19
N ASN A 21 -7.04 1.26 3.89
CA ASN A 21 -7.81 2.40 3.40
C ASN A 21 -7.16 2.98 2.14
N GLU A 22 -7.94 3.37 1.15
CA GLU A 22 -7.43 3.95 -0.10
C GLU A 22 -6.53 5.16 0.20
N ALA A 23 -6.88 6.02 1.17
CA ALA A 23 -6.04 7.13 1.58
C ALA A 23 -4.64 6.72 2.09
N VAL A 24 -4.52 5.53 2.71
CA VAL A 24 -3.24 4.96 3.16
C VAL A 24 -2.50 4.35 1.96
N ALA A 25 -3.23 3.64 1.10
CA ALA A 25 -2.70 3.06 -0.13
C ALA A 25 -2.12 4.14 -1.07
N LEU A 26 -2.82 5.28 -1.18
CA LEU A 26 -2.44 6.45 -1.98
C LEU A 26 -1.19 7.18 -1.47
N LYS A 27 -0.72 6.90 -0.23
CA LYS A 27 0.58 7.43 0.23
C LYS A 27 1.74 6.84 -0.56
N SER A 28 1.60 5.61 -1.06
CA SER A 28 2.57 5.04 -2.00
C SER A 28 2.24 5.50 -3.41
N GLN A 29 3.23 6.08 -4.10
CA GLN A 29 3.07 6.46 -5.50
C GLN A 29 2.85 5.21 -6.37
N THR A 30 3.52 4.11 -6.05
CA THR A 30 3.37 2.86 -6.77
C THR A 30 1.93 2.34 -6.71
N ILE A 31 1.33 2.28 -5.52
CA ILE A 31 -0.05 1.83 -5.36
C ILE A 31 -1.04 2.84 -5.93
N LYS A 32 -0.79 4.14 -5.78
CA LYS A 32 -1.60 5.18 -6.42
C LYS A 32 -1.70 4.95 -7.94
N HIS A 33 -0.56 4.73 -8.60
CA HIS A 33 -0.55 4.43 -10.03
C HIS A 33 -1.34 3.16 -10.35
N MET A 34 -1.19 2.09 -9.56
CA MET A 34 -1.95 0.84 -9.72
C MET A 34 -3.48 1.04 -9.56
N ILE A 35 -3.91 1.92 -8.66
CA ILE A 35 -5.34 2.25 -8.46
C ILE A 35 -5.86 3.08 -9.63
N GLU A 36 -5.10 4.07 -10.11
CA GLU A 36 -5.49 4.91 -11.26
C GLU A 36 -5.57 4.10 -12.57
N ASP A 37 -4.69 3.11 -12.75
CA ASP A 37 -4.75 2.13 -13.84
C ASP A 37 -5.90 1.11 -13.71
N GLY A 38 -6.64 1.12 -12.59
CA GLY A 38 -7.72 0.16 -12.32
C GLY A 38 -7.22 -1.26 -12.00
N CYS A 39 -5.92 -1.45 -11.78
CA CYS A 39 -5.30 -2.74 -11.42
C CYS A 39 -5.51 -3.10 -9.93
N ALA A 40 -6.12 -2.22 -9.15
CA ALA A 40 -6.38 -2.44 -7.73
C ALA A 40 -7.63 -3.30 -7.43
N ASP A 41 -8.47 -3.62 -8.43
CA ASP A 41 -9.73 -4.36 -8.25
C ASP A 41 -9.50 -5.83 -7.86
N ASP A 42 -8.47 -6.48 -8.46
CA ASP A 42 -8.08 -7.86 -8.10
C ASP A 42 -7.22 -7.89 -6.81
N GLY A 43 -6.83 -6.72 -6.30
CA GLY A 43 -5.92 -6.56 -5.18
C GLY A 43 -4.45 -6.62 -5.61
N ILE A 44 -3.65 -5.73 -5.04
CA ILE A 44 -2.28 -5.45 -5.46
C ILE A 44 -1.35 -6.50 -4.86
N PRO A 45 -0.68 -7.34 -5.67
CA PRO A 45 0.24 -8.36 -5.17
C PRO A 45 1.60 -7.74 -4.80
N LEU A 46 2.08 -8.07 -3.61
CA LEU A 46 3.32 -7.59 -3.02
C LEU A 46 4.28 -8.76 -2.75
N PRO A 47 4.94 -9.31 -3.79
CA PRO A 47 5.73 -10.54 -3.66
C PRO A 47 7.02 -10.36 -2.86
N ASN A 48 7.46 -9.13 -2.57
CA ASN A 48 8.60 -8.86 -1.69
C ASN A 48 8.20 -8.44 -0.26
N VAL A 49 6.90 -8.23 0.02
CA VAL A 49 6.46 -7.71 1.32
C VAL A 49 5.83 -8.81 2.15
N THR A 50 6.34 -9.03 3.35
CA THR A 50 5.77 -9.98 4.31
C THR A 50 4.56 -9.42 5.03
N SER A 51 3.71 -10.31 5.52
CA SER A 51 2.48 -10.02 6.25
C SER A 51 2.71 -9.15 7.49
N ASN A 52 3.82 -9.41 8.20
CA ASN A 52 4.21 -8.67 9.41
C ASN A 52 4.57 -7.20 9.11
N ILE A 53 5.35 -6.96 8.06
CA ILE A 53 5.72 -5.60 7.64
C ILE A 53 4.47 -4.85 7.19
N LEU A 54 3.63 -5.50 6.39
CA LEU A 54 2.40 -4.90 5.89
C LEU A 54 1.46 -4.49 7.03
N ALA A 55 1.28 -5.34 8.03
CA ALA A 55 0.48 -5.02 9.22
C ALA A 55 1.00 -3.79 9.99
N LYS A 56 2.33 -3.70 10.18
CA LYS A 56 2.98 -2.55 10.83
C LYS A 56 2.77 -1.25 10.06
N VAL A 57 2.96 -1.26 8.75
CA VAL A 57 2.78 -0.07 7.89
C VAL A 57 1.33 0.41 7.90
N ILE A 58 0.37 -0.52 7.93
CA ILE A 58 -1.07 -0.20 8.01
C ILE A 58 -1.41 0.44 9.34
N GLU A 59 -0.91 -0.12 10.45
CA GLU A 59 -1.11 0.43 11.79
C GLU A 59 -0.46 1.81 11.92
N TYR A 60 0.78 1.93 11.44
CA TYR A 60 1.52 3.18 11.39
C TYR A 60 0.76 4.25 10.61
N CYS A 61 0.34 3.95 9.38
CA CYS A 61 -0.42 4.88 8.57
C CYS A 61 -1.78 5.26 9.18
N LYS A 62 -2.47 4.33 9.85
CA LYS A 62 -3.69 4.66 10.59
C LYS A 62 -3.42 5.67 11.69
N LYS A 63 -2.33 5.51 12.44
CA LYS A 63 -1.92 6.42 13.52
C LYS A 63 -1.48 7.79 12.97
N HIS A 64 -0.75 7.78 11.85
CA HIS A 64 -0.17 8.98 11.23
C HIS A 64 -1.14 9.82 10.39
N VAL A 65 -2.29 9.27 10.00
CA VAL A 65 -3.38 10.06 9.38
C VAL A 65 -4.00 11.02 10.40
N GLU A 66 -3.92 10.70 11.70
CA GLU A 66 -4.39 11.57 12.79
C GLU A 66 -3.29 12.52 13.30
N THR A 67 -2.02 12.13 13.19
CA THR A 67 -0.88 12.94 13.62
C THR A 67 -0.13 13.48 12.41
N SER A 68 -0.51 14.66 11.93
CA SER A 68 0.05 15.31 10.73
C SER A 68 1.52 15.78 10.88
N SER A 69 2.35 15.15 11.73
CA SER A 69 3.69 15.61 12.12
C SER A 69 4.78 14.55 11.86
N ASN A 70 5.32 14.62 10.64
CA ASN A 70 6.75 14.70 10.29
C ASN A 70 7.83 13.65 10.69
N GLU A 71 7.64 12.56 11.44
CA GLU A 71 8.86 11.87 11.97
C GLU A 71 9.18 10.40 11.60
N GLU A 72 8.41 9.62 10.84
CA GLU A 72 8.92 8.31 10.36
C GLU A 72 8.51 8.00 8.91
N ASP A 73 9.06 8.80 7.99
CA ASP A 73 8.94 8.60 6.53
C ASP A 73 9.84 7.46 6.01
N GLU A 74 10.74 6.92 6.85
CA GLU A 74 11.72 5.90 6.44
C GLU A 74 11.05 4.55 6.15
N ASP A 75 10.14 4.09 7.01
CA ASP A 75 9.39 2.84 6.80
C ASP A 75 8.44 2.95 5.59
N LEU A 76 7.81 4.13 5.42
CA LEU A 76 6.97 4.45 4.26
C LEU A 76 7.76 4.51 2.96
N LYS A 77 8.96 5.12 2.96
CA LYS A 77 9.85 5.17 1.80
C LYS A 77 10.43 3.80 1.47
N ALA A 78 10.85 3.04 2.48
CA ALA A 78 11.34 1.68 2.29
C ALA A 78 10.25 0.83 1.64
N TRP A 79 9.01 0.97 2.10
CA TRP A 79 7.86 0.31 1.50
C TRP A 79 7.61 0.75 0.05
N ASP A 80 7.60 2.06 -0.24
CA ASP A 80 7.39 2.54 -1.63
C ASP A 80 8.50 2.07 -2.58
N ALA A 81 9.76 2.01 -2.11
CA ALA A 81 10.89 1.51 -2.87
C ALA A 81 10.80 -0.01 -3.13
N GLU A 82 10.46 -0.79 -2.12
CA GLU A 82 10.22 -2.24 -2.23
C GLU A 82 9.06 -2.53 -3.19
N LEU A 83 7.99 -1.74 -3.14
CA LEU A 83 6.87 -1.85 -4.07
C LEU A 83 7.26 -1.55 -5.50
N SER A 84 7.98 -0.44 -5.73
CA SER A 84 8.40 0.00 -7.06
C SER A 84 9.26 -1.05 -7.78
N THR A 85 10.10 -1.78 -7.04
CA THR A 85 10.90 -2.88 -7.60
C THR A 85 10.07 -4.14 -7.86
N SER A 86 9.05 -4.40 -7.04
CA SER A 86 8.19 -5.59 -7.13
C SER A 86 7.18 -5.52 -8.29
N VAL A 87 6.54 -4.37 -8.52
CA VAL A 87 5.48 -4.25 -9.54
C VAL A 87 6.00 -4.29 -10.98
N LYS A 88 7.31 -4.09 -11.19
CA LYS A 88 7.93 -4.04 -12.53
C LYS A 88 7.99 -5.39 -13.26
N GLY A 89 7.58 -6.47 -12.60
CA GLY A 89 7.66 -7.84 -13.13
C GLY A 89 6.36 -8.47 -13.63
N HIS A 90 5.18 -7.85 -13.44
CA HIS A 90 3.91 -8.56 -13.73
C HIS A 90 2.82 -7.79 -14.49
N CYS A 91 3.03 -6.55 -14.91
CA CYS A 91 2.11 -5.95 -15.90
C CYS A 91 2.58 -6.33 -17.31
N SER A 92 2.15 -7.50 -17.79
CA SER A 92 2.22 -7.87 -19.21
C SER A 92 0.80 -8.09 -19.70
N ILE A 93 0.23 -7.04 -20.29
CA ILE A 93 -0.78 -7.14 -21.34
C ILE A 93 -0.35 -6.21 -22.48
#